data_AF-A0A929IKS6-F1
#
_entry.id   AF-A0A929IKS6-F1
#
_cell.length_a   1.000
_cell.length_b   1.000
_cell.length_c   1.000
_cell.angle_alpha   90.00
_cell.angle_beta   90.00
_cell.angle_gamma   90.00
#
_symmetry.space_group_name_H-M   'P 1'
#
loop_
_entity.id
_entity.type
_entity.pdbx_description
1 polymer ?
#
loop_
_entity_poly.entity_id
_entity_poly.type
_entity_poly.pdbx_seq_one_letter_code
_entity_poly.pdbx_strand_id
1 'polypeptide(L)'
;MSDAAKLTLGPLLFNWPADWTAEFYSRIAELAPVDTVCLGEVVCAKREPLLGAALAEAAGELANAGKEIVWSSYGLIADEKELAATRDLVESCNGLVEANDITALPLLQGRPHAIGPLVNIYNEGTLQWLVARGATRICLPPELPREAIARLAEAAGGAELEIQVFGRMPLALSARCYHARAHGLHKDGCQYVCDKDPDGMPVDTLDGEEFLAVNGIQTLSHSIVELSAEIDELLEMGITRFRLSPHRIDMAAIAHVWRGLLDGKRDLPRARCIIKAVAAFAPPSNGYFHGRPGAEMIISGQALRNS
;
A
#
# COMPACT_ATOMS: atom_id res chain seq x y z
N MET A 1 5.28 16.22 -22.19
CA MET A 1 4.28 15.14 -22.29
C MET A 1 3.58 15.15 -20.95
N SER A 2 2.25 15.32 -20.88
CA SER A 2 1.60 15.16 -19.57
C SER A 2 1.78 13.69 -19.20
N ASP A 3 2.55 13.39 -18.16
CA ASP A 3 2.60 12.03 -17.66
C ASP A 3 1.21 11.72 -17.13
N ALA A 4 0.48 10.89 -17.86
CA ALA A 4 -0.87 10.50 -17.51
C ALA A 4 -0.85 9.84 -16.13
N ALA A 5 -1.85 10.15 -15.30
CA ALA A 5 -1.99 9.57 -13.98
C ALA A 5 -2.03 8.03 -14.05
N LYS A 6 -1.23 7.38 -13.20
CA LYS A 6 -1.09 5.92 -13.17
C LYS A 6 -1.71 5.32 -11.91
N LEU A 7 -2.32 4.16 -12.06
CA LEU A 7 -2.78 3.33 -10.94
C LEU A 7 -1.76 2.25 -10.62
N THR A 8 -1.44 2.16 -9.34
CA THR A 8 -0.59 1.11 -8.77
C THR A 8 -1.45 0.23 -7.88
N LEU A 9 -1.39 -1.08 -8.06
CA LEU A 9 -1.82 -2.04 -7.04
C LEU A 9 -0.62 -2.31 -6.12
N GLY A 10 -0.75 -1.95 -4.83
CA GLY A 10 0.30 -2.21 -3.83
C GLY A 10 0.51 -3.70 -3.58
N PRO A 11 1.56 -4.09 -2.82
CA PRO A 11 1.81 -5.48 -2.50
C PRO A 11 0.74 -6.02 -1.56
N LEU A 12 0.49 -7.34 -1.64
CA LEU A 12 -0.40 -8.02 -0.72
C LEU A 12 0.21 -8.02 0.69
N LEU A 13 -0.40 -7.30 1.63
CA LEU A 13 0.09 -7.19 3.00
C LEU A 13 -0.42 -8.31 3.93
N PHE A 14 -1.33 -9.16 3.47
CA PHE A 14 -2.00 -10.17 4.28
C PHE A 14 -1.51 -11.58 3.98
N ASN A 15 -1.56 -12.46 4.97
CA ASN A 15 -1.15 -13.86 4.84
C ASN A 15 -2.25 -14.71 4.18
N TRP A 16 -2.51 -14.51 2.89
CA TRP A 16 -3.48 -15.34 2.18
C TRP A 16 -2.91 -16.71 1.83
N PRO A 17 -3.77 -17.74 1.73
CA PRO A 17 -3.41 -18.98 1.06
C PRO A 17 -2.85 -18.75 -0.35
N ALA A 18 -1.93 -19.60 -0.80
CA ALA A 18 -1.26 -19.45 -2.09
C ALA A 18 -2.22 -19.55 -3.28
N ASP A 19 -3.23 -20.42 -3.19
CA ASP A 19 -4.30 -20.57 -4.19
C ASP A 19 -5.15 -19.31 -4.30
N TRP A 20 -5.51 -18.69 -3.18
CA TRP A 20 -6.23 -17.41 -3.17
C TRP A 20 -5.38 -16.29 -3.75
N THR A 21 -4.08 -16.29 -3.46
CA THR A 21 -3.13 -15.31 -3.99
C THR A 21 -3.00 -15.43 -5.51
N ALA A 22 -2.89 -16.66 -6.02
CA ALA A 22 -2.86 -16.93 -7.45
C ALA A 22 -4.17 -16.50 -8.14
N GLU A 23 -5.33 -16.90 -7.60
CA GLU A 23 -6.63 -16.49 -8.13
C GLU A 23 -6.78 -14.96 -8.15
N PHE A 24 -6.38 -14.29 -7.07
CA PHE A 24 -6.43 -12.84 -6.98
C PHE A 24 -5.64 -12.17 -8.10
N TYR A 25 -4.36 -12.55 -8.28
CA TYR A 25 -3.53 -11.91 -9.30
C TYR A 25 -3.95 -12.27 -10.72
N SER A 26 -4.49 -13.47 -10.96
CA SER A 26 -5.07 -13.84 -12.26
C SER A 26 -6.25 -12.93 -12.62
N ARG A 27 -7.14 -12.67 -11.65
CA ARG A 27 -8.25 -11.70 -11.83
C ARG A 27 -7.76 -10.28 -12.04
N ILE A 28 -6.70 -9.85 -11.34
CA ILE A 28 -6.08 -8.53 -11.56
C ILE A 28 -5.50 -8.44 -12.97
N ALA A 29 -4.81 -9.50 -13.44
CA ALA A 29 -4.26 -9.58 -14.79
C ALA A 29 -5.34 -9.37 -15.86
N GLU A 30 -6.46 -10.08 -15.72
CA GLU A 30 -7.55 -10.08 -16.69
C GLU A 30 -8.43 -8.81 -16.63
N LEU A 31 -8.79 -8.36 -15.43
CA LEU A 31 -9.91 -7.43 -15.26
C LEU A 31 -9.50 -6.04 -14.78
N ALA A 32 -8.41 -5.89 -14.01
CA ALA A 32 -8.13 -4.64 -13.33
C ALA A 32 -7.35 -3.64 -14.22
N PRO A 33 -7.85 -2.40 -14.40
CA PRO A 33 -7.17 -1.37 -15.20
C PRO A 33 -6.05 -0.65 -14.41
N VAL A 34 -5.13 -1.41 -13.83
CA VAL A 34 -3.93 -0.91 -13.15
C VAL A 34 -2.71 -0.96 -14.08
N ASP A 35 -1.83 0.04 -13.97
CA ASP A 35 -0.62 0.15 -14.79
C ASP A 35 0.56 -0.59 -14.15
N THR A 36 0.66 -0.52 -12.83
CA THR A 36 1.76 -1.09 -12.04
C THR A 36 1.20 -2.02 -10.97
N VAL A 37 1.89 -3.15 -10.74
CA VAL A 37 1.60 -4.06 -9.62
C VAL A 37 2.88 -4.30 -8.82
N CYS A 38 2.79 -4.03 -7.53
CA CYS A 38 3.85 -4.33 -6.56
C CYS A 38 3.70 -5.77 -6.07
N LEU A 39 4.76 -6.58 -6.15
CA LEU A 39 4.77 -7.99 -5.70
C LEU A 39 5.88 -8.23 -4.68
N GLY A 40 5.62 -9.06 -3.68
CA GLY A 40 6.58 -9.44 -2.64
C GLY A 40 5.92 -9.60 -1.27
N GLU A 41 6.50 -10.41 -0.39
CA GLU A 41 6.11 -10.44 1.03
C GLU A 41 6.80 -9.29 1.77
N VAL A 42 6.04 -8.25 2.09
CA VAL A 42 6.59 -7.05 2.77
C VAL A 42 6.62 -7.20 4.30
N VAL A 43 5.74 -8.00 4.88
CA VAL A 43 5.41 -7.91 6.31
C VAL A 43 6.18 -8.92 7.14
N CYS A 44 6.27 -10.18 6.72
CA CYS A 44 6.90 -11.21 7.53
C CYS A 44 7.60 -12.26 6.67
N ALA A 45 8.93 -12.27 6.69
CA ALA A 45 9.77 -13.20 5.93
C ALA A 45 9.45 -14.69 6.14
N LYS A 46 8.78 -15.07 7.25
CA LYS A 46 8.31 -16.44 7.46
C LYS A 46 7.28 -16.90 6.42
N ARG A 47 6.54 -15.97 5.81
CA ARG A 47 5.48 -16.24 4.84
C ARG A 47 6.05 -16.43 3.42
N GLU A 48 7.24 -15.89 3.15
CA GLU A 48 7.88 -15.93 1.83
C GLU A 48 7.90 -17.35 1.21
N PRO A 49 8.30 -18.43 1.93
CA PRO A 49 8.30 -19.78 1.35
C PRO A 49 6.91 -20.30 0.96
N LEU A 50 5.84 -19.73 1.51
CA LEU A 50 4.45 -20.10 1.20
C LEU A 50 3.96 -19.39 -0.08
N LEU A 51 4.48 -18.21 -0.37
CA LEU A 51 3.97 -17.32 -1.42
C LEU A 51 4.88 -17.20 -2.64
N GLY A 52 6.18 -17.47 -2.51
CA GLY A 52 7.18 -17.17 -3.55
C GLY A 52 6.85 -17.75 -4.92
N ALA A 53 6.37 -19.00 -4.98
CA ALA A 53 5.97 -19.63 -6.26
C ALA A 53 4.75 -18.93 -6.89
N ALA A 54 3.72 -18.65 -6.10
CA ALA A 54 2.51 -17.96 -6.56
C ALA A 54 2.81 -16.52 -7.02
N LEU A 55 3.71 -15.82 -6.33
CA LEU A 55 4.14 -14.47 -6.73
C LEU A 55 4.96 -14.47 -8.02
N ALA A 56 5.83 -15.47 -8.21
CA ALA A 56 6.61 -15.61 -9.44
C ALA A 56 5.72 -15.92 -10.65
N GLU A 57 4.72 -16.80 -10.49
CA GLU A 57 3.72 -17.09 -11.52
C GLU A 57 2.87 -15.84 -11.84
N ALA A 58 2.36 -15.17 -10.80
CA ALA A 58 1.62 -13.92 -10.93
C ALA A 58 2.41 -12.84 -11.69
N ALA A 59 3.71 -12.69 -11.43
CA ALA A 59 4.55 -11.74 -12.15
C ALA A 59 4.56 -12.00 -13.66
N GLY A 60 4.60 -13.26 -14.08
CA GLY A 60 4.52 -13.65 -15.49
C GLY A 60 3.16 -13.34 -16.12
N GLU A 61 2.06 -13.68 -15.44
CA GLU A 61 0.70 -13.40 -15.91
C GLU A 61 0.43 -11.90 -16.04
N LEU A 62 0.78 -11.13 -15.01
CA LEU A 62 0.59 -9.69 -14.96
C LEU A 62 1.43 -8.98 -16.03
N ALA A 63 2.67 -9.41 -16.25
CA ALA A 63 3.52 -8.86 -17.30
C ALA A 63 2.96 -9.18 -18.71
N ASN A 64 2.44 -10.40 -18.93
CA ASN A 64 1.77 -10.76 -20.19
C ASN A 64 0.49 -9.94 -20.42
N ALA A 65 -0.18 -9.53 -19.35
CA ALA A 65 -1.31 -8.60 -19.38
C ALA A 65 -0.89 -7.12 -19.56
N GLY A 66 0.40 -6.84 -19.76
CA GLY A 66 0.93 -5.50 -20.02
C GLY A 66 1.13 -4.64 -18.78
N LYS A 67 1.15 -5.23 -17.58
CA LYS A 67 1.34 -4.50 -16.32
C LYS A 67 2.82 -4.43 -15.98
N GLU A 68 3.24 -3.28 -15.46
CA GLU A 68 4.59 -3.11 -14.94
C GLU A 68 4.71 -3.78 -13.57
N ILE A 69 5.75 -4.58 -13.37
CA ILE A 69 6.02 -5.25 -12.09
C ILE A 69 7.07 -4.49 -11.30
N VAL A 70 6.77 -4.21 -10.03
CA VAL A 70 7.71 -3.66 -9.05
C VAL A 70 7.86 -4.65 -7.91
N TRP A 71 9.09 -5.09 -7.61
CA TRP A 71 9.30 -6.05 -6.53
C TRP A 71 9.50 -5.33 -5.19
N SER A 72 8.71 -5.67 -4.18
CA SER A 72 8.70 -5.01 -2.87
C SER A 72 9.57 -5.78 -1.89
N SER A 73 10.52 -5.08 -1.25
CA SER A 73 11.35 -5.65 -0.20
C SER A 73 10.59 -5.82 1.11
N TYR A 74 11.19 -6.54 2.07
CA TYR A 74 10.72 -6.53 3.46
C TYR A 74 10.67 -5.10 4.01
N GLY A 75 9.64 -4.83 4.83
CA GLY A 75 9.47 -3.58 5.54
C GLY A 75 10.09 -3.55 6.94
N LEU A 76 10.55 -4.70 7.44
CA LEU A 76 11.35 -4.80 8.65
C LEU A 76 12.41 -5.88 8.45
N ILE A 77 13.66 -5.48 8.25
CA ILE A 77 14.80 -6.40 8.11
C ILE A 77 15.46 -6.57 9.49
N ALA A 78 15.22 -7.71 10.12
CA ALA A 78 15.58 -7.98 11.51
C ALA A 78 16.87 -8.81 11.68
N ASP A 79 17.28 -9.58 10.66
CA ASP A 79 18.46 -10.45 10.74
C ASP A 79 19.25 -10.55 9.42
N GLU A 80 20.40 -11.23 9.48
CA GLU A 80 21.30 -11.41 8.33
C GLU A 80 20.68 -12.22 7.20
N LYS A 81 19.74 -13.13 7.49
CA LYS A 81 19.08 -13.94 6.47
C LYS A 81 18.08 -13.09 5.68
N GLU A 82 17.31 -12.24 6.36
CA GLU A 82 16.41 -11.29 5.72
C GLU A 82 17.18 -10.24 4.89
N LEU A 83 18.34 -9.80 5.38
CA LEU A 83 19.25 -8.93 4.61
C LEU A 83 19.82 -9.62 3.36
N ALA A 84 20.24 -10.89 3.48
CA ALA A 84 20.72 -11.68 2.36
C ALA A 84 19.63 -11.87 1.30
N ALA A 85 18.41 -12.23 1.71
CA ALA A 85 17.27 -12.34 0.79
C ALA A 85 16.94 -11.00 0.09
N THR A 86 17.04 -9.87 0.81
CA THR A 86 16.86 -8.54 0.20
C THR A 86 17.95 -8.24 -0.83
N ARG A 87 19.21 -8.62 -0.55
CA ARG A 87 20.31 -8.51 -1.50
C ARG A 87 20.06 -9.36 -2.75
N ASP A 88 19.65 -10.60 -2.58
CA ASP A 88 19.35 -11.51 -3.69
C ASP A 88 18.22 -10.95 -4.57
N LEU A 89 17.16 -10.39 -3.96
CA LEU A 89 16.09 -9.70 -4.68
C LEU A 89 16.64 -8.53 -5.50
N VAL A 90 17.45 -7.67 -4.86
CA VAL A 90 18.08 -6.51 -5.48
C VAL A 90 18.96 -6.92 -6.66
N GLU A 91 19.78 -7.95 -6.53
CA GLU A 91 20.75 -8.40 -7.53
C GLU A 91 20.09 -9.15 -8.70
N SER A 92 19.00 -9.89 -8.43
CA SER A 92 18.29 -10.66 -9.46
C SER A 92 17.23 -9.85 -10.22
N CYS A 93 16.77 -8.72 -9.66
CA CYS A 93 15.76 -7.88 -10.29
C CYS A 93 16.38 -6.93 -11.33
N ASN A 94 15.99 -7.11 -12.60
CA ASN A 94 16.33 -6.18 -13.68
C ASN A 94 15.37 -4.97 -13.76
N GLY A 95 14.28 -4.98 -12.98
CA GLY A 95 13.27 -3.92 -12.93
C GLY A 95 13.42 -3.02 -11.71
N LEU A 96 12.32 -2.39 -11.31
CA LEU A 96 12.28 -1.58 -10.09
C LEU A 96 12.08 -2.49 -8.87
N VAL A 97 12.88 -2.22 -7.84
CA VAL A 97 12.66 -2.71 -6.49
C VAL A 97 12.11 -1.56 -5.64
N GLU A 98 11.03 -1.82 -4.92
CA GLU A 98 10.46 -0.94 -3.90
C GLU A 98 11.10 -1.24 -2.54
N ALA A 99 11.84 -0.28 -2.00
CA ALA A 99 12.39 -0.35 -0.66
C ALA A 99 11.32 -0.01 0.38
N ASN A 100 11.04 -0.95 1.29
CA ASN A 100 10.15 -0.74 2.43
C ASN A 100 10.90 -0.62 3.77
N ASP A 101 12.21 -0.84 3.78
CA ASP A 101 13.10 -0.65 4.93
C ASP A 101 14.36 0.11 4.49
N ILE A 102 14.85 1.04 5.32
CA ILE A 102 16.04 1.85 5.01
C ILE A 102 17.30 1.01 4.79
N THR A 103 17.33 -0.21 5.32
CA THR A 103 18.42 -1.19 5.19
C THR A 103 18.57 -1.68 3.75
N ALA A 104 17.53 -1.57 2.91
CA ALA A 104 17.61 -1.87 1.48
C ALA A 104 18.31 -0.76 0.66
N LEU A 105 18.37 0.47 1.17
CA LEU A 105 18.85 1.63 0.40
C LEU A 105 20.33 1.54 -0.02
N PRO A 106 21.28 1.07 0.83
CA PRO A 106 22.66 0.87 0.39
C PRO A 106 22.80 -0.15 -0.74
N LEU A 107 21.88 -1.12 -0.81
CA LEU A 107 21.86 -2.14 -1.88
C LEU A 107 21.33 -1.59 -3.20
N LEU A 108 20.48 -0.56 -3.12
CA LEU A 108 19.83 0.08 -4.27
C LEU A 108 20.59 1.29 -4.81
N GLN A 109 21.60 1.76 -4.08
CA GLN A 109 22.34 2.98 -4.41
C GLN A 109 22.86 2.97 -5.85
N GLY A 110 22.58 4.06 -6.59
CA GLY A 110 23.05 4.23 -7.97
C GLY A 110 22.21 3.50 -9.01
N ARG A 111 21.11 2.87 -8.62
CA ARG A 111 20.14 2.22 -9.50
C ARG A 111 18.78 2.91 -9.38
N PRO A 112 17.99 3.02 -10.46
CA PRO A 112 16.60 3.44 -10.35
C PRO A 112 15.83 2.50 -9.42
N HIS A 113 15.11 3.05 -8.44
CA HIS A 113 14.32 2.27 -7.50
C HIS A 113 13.09 3.04 -7.01
N ALA A 114 12.16 2.31 -6.41
CA ALA A 114 10.99 2.87 -5.75
C ALA A 114 11.17 2.89 -4.23
N ILE A 115 10.47 3.79 -3.55
CA ILE A 115 10.37 3.84 -2.10
C ILE A 115 8.92 3.60 -1.71
N GLY A 116 8.69 2.59 -0.87
CA GLY A 116 7.36 2.22 -0.39
C GLY A 116 6.91 3.06 0.80
N PRO A 117 5.62 2.99 1.17
CA PRO A 117 5.00 3.84 2.19
C PRO A 117 5.52 3.57 3.62
N LEU A 118 6.28 2.49 3.82
CA LEU A 118 6.87 2.12 5.12
C LEU A 118 8.19 2.86 5.41
N VAL A 119 8.76 3.57 4.42
CA VAL A 119 9.90 4.46 4.63
C VAL A 119 9.37 5.88 4.90
N ASN A 120 9.60 6.37 6.12
CA ASN A 120 9.05 7.63 6.60
C ASN A 120 9.67 8.86 5.91
N ILE A 121 8.94 9.44 4.97
CA ILE A 121 9.31 10.68 4.25
C ILE A 121 8.35 11.80 4.65
N TYR A 122 8.74 12.60 5.65
CA TYR A 122 7.91 13.70 6.18
C TYR A 122 8.42 15.10 5.86
N ASN A 123 9.52 15.22 5.13
CA ASN A 123 10.13 16.49 4.78
C ASN A 123 10.92 16.41 3.47
N GLU A 124 11.12 17.57 2.87
CA GLU A 124 11.78 17.80 1.60
C GLU A 124 13.23 17.33 1.60
N GLY A 125 13.93 17.48 2.74
CA GLY A 125 15.32 17.05 2.90
C GLY A 125 15.48 15.52 2.77
N THR A 126 14.63 14.75 3.44
CA THR A 126 14.62 13.28 3.32
C THR A 126 14.30 12.86 1.89
N LEU A 127 13.27 13.47 1.28
CA LEU A 127 12.86 13.19 -0.08
C LEU A 127 14.01 13.45 -1.08
N GLN A 128 14.62 14.64 -1.06
CA GLN A 128 15.73 14.99 -1.94
C GLN A 128 16.95 14.09 -1.72
N TRP A 129 17.21 13.67 -0.48
CA TRP A 129 18.30 12.75 -0.15
C TRP A 129 18.10 11.36 -0.81
N LEU A 130 16.86 10.88 -0.90
CA LEU A 130 16.50 9.63 -1.58
C LEU A 130 16.59 9.79 -3.10
N VAL A 131 16.05 10.88 -3.65
CA VAL A 131 16.12 11.17 -5.09
C VAL A 131 17.56 11.25 -5.57
N ALA A 132 18.43 11.93 -4.82
CA ALA A 132 19.86 12.02 -5.11
C ALA A 132 20.59 10.66 -5.10
N ARG A 133 19.97 9.61 -4.56
CA ARG A 133 20.50 8.23 -4.51
C ARG A 133 19.91 7.29 -5.56
N GLY A 134 18.97 7.78 -6.38
CA GLY A 134 18.36 7.04 -7.47
C GLY A 134 16.89 6.68 -7.25
N ALA A 135 16.24 7.15 -6.18
CA ALA A 135 14.80 6.98 -6.04
C ALA A 135 14.07 7.75 -7.16
N THR A 136 13.36 7.02 -8.02
CA THR A 136 12.59 7.58 -9.14
C THR A 136 11.09 7.57 -8.90
N ARG A 137 10.62 6.76 -7.95
CA ARG A 137 9.23 6.68 -7.52
C ARG A 137 9.14 6.64 -6.01
N ILE A 138 8.23 7.41 -5.44
CA ILE A 138 8.12 7.54 -3.98
C ILE A 138 6.64 7.47 -3.60
N CYS A 139 6.25 6.39 -2.93
CA CYS A 139 4.98 6.31 -2.23
C CYS A 139 5.12 7.05 -0.89
N LEU A 140 4.41 8.16 -0.77
CA LEU A 140 4.43 8.96 0.45
C LEU A 140 3.67 8.26 1.58
N PRO A 141 4.06 8.48 2.85
CA PRO A 141 3.32 7.94 4.00
C PRO A 141 1.85 8.40 3.99
N PRO A 142 0.88 7.49 4.26
CA PRO A 142 -0.55 7.77 4.17
C PRO A 142 -1.06 8.79 5.22
N GLU A 143 -0.29 9.04 6.27
CA GLU A 143 -0.62 9.97 7.35
C GLU A 143 -0.27 11.43 7.06
N LEU A 144 0.32 11.72 5.90
CA LEU A 144 0.70 13.08 5.53
C LEU A 144 -0.52 13.97 5.25
N PRO A 145 -0.57 15.18 5.85
CA PRO A 145 -1.59 16.15 5.52
C PRO A 145 -1.33 16.78 4.16
N ARG A 146 -2.40 17.27 3.54
CA ARG A 146 -2.41 17.97 2.25
C ARG A 146 -1.26 18.95 2.09
N GLU A 147 -1.06 19.84 3.07
CA GLU A 147 -0.02 20.87 3.00
C GLU A 147 1.39 20.29 2.92
N ALA A 148 1.62 19.15 3.58
CA ALA A 148 2.91 18.45 3.51
C ALA A 148 3.09 17.75 2.16
N ILE A 149 2.03 17.12 1.63
CA ILE A 149 2.04 16.51 0.30
C ILE A 149 2.40 17.56 -0.77
N ALA A 150 1.77 18.73 -0.74
CA ALA A 150 2.04 19.81 -1.68
C ALA A 150 3.51 20.27 -1.64
N ARG A 151 4.08 20.48 -0.43
CA ARG A 151 5.49 20.84 -0.28
C ARG A 151 6.45 19.76 -0.81
N LEU A 152 6.13 18.49 -0.56
CA LEU A 152 6.92 17.37 -1.06
C LEU A 152 6.86 17.25 -2.58
N ALA A 153 5.70 17.55 -3.19
CA ALA A 153 5.53 17.59 -4.64
C ALA A 153 6.38 18.68 -5.30
N GLU A 154 6.45 19.87 -4.71
CA GLU A 154 7.36 20.93 -5.16
C GLU A 154 8.84 20.50 -5.07
N ALA A 155 9.19 19.71 -4.05
CA ALA A 155 10.55 19.23 -3.82
C ALA A 155 10.92 17.95 -4.57
N ALA A 156 9.98 17.30 -5.27
CA ALA A 156 10.11 15.97 -5.89
C ALA A 156 11.31 15.83 -6.83
N GLY A 157 11.75 16.94 -7.44
CA GLY A 157 12.99 16.98 -8.22
C GLY A 157 13.01 16.02 -9.42
N GLY A 158 11.84 15.67 -9.95
CA GLY A 158 11.67 14.74 -11.08
C GLY A 158 11.31 13.30 -10.69
N ALA A 159 11.22 12.95 -9.40
CA ALA A 159 10.65 11.68 -8.98
C ALA A 159 9.11 11.68 -9.12
N GLU A 160 8.55 10.55 -9.55
CA GLU A 160 7.09 10.35 -9.55
C GLU A 160 6.62 10.14 -8.10
N LEU A 161 5.74 11.01 -7.60
CA LEU A 161 5.12 10.83 -6.29
C LEU A 161 3.84 10.00 -6.40
N GLU A 162 3.66 9.13 -5.41
CA GLU A 162 2.53 8.23 -5.28
C GLU A 162 1.82 8.43 -3.94
N ILE A 163 0.49 8.43 -3.98
CA ILE A 163 -0.38 8.51 -2.80
C ILE A 163 -1.26 7.27 -2.72
N GLN A 164 -1.36 6.66 -1.54
CA GLN A 164 -2.38 5.64 -1.29
C GLN A 164 -3.77 6.30 -1.24
N VAL A 165 -4.64 5.92 -2.16
CA VAL A 165 -6.00 6.46 -2.27
C VAL A 165 -7.09 5.48 -1.86
N PHE A 166 -6.74 4.19 -1.72
CA PHE A 166 -7.67 3.15 -1.29
C PHE A 166 -7.05 2.10 -0.35
N GLY A 167 -7.87 1.61 0.58
CA GLY A 167 -7.61 0.44 1.42
C GLY A 167 -7.03 0.77 2.80
N ARG A 168 -6.73 -0.24 3.61
CA ARG A 168 -6.16 -0.02 4.95
C ARG A 168 -4.77 0.60 4.83
N MET A 169 -4.48 1.58 5.68
CA MET A 169 -3.19 2.27 5.74
C MET A 169 -2.19 1.42 6.54
N PRO A 170 -1.00 1.12 6.01
CA PRO A 170 0.08 0.50 6.78
C PRO A 170 0.65 1.50 7.77
N LEU A 171 0.44 1.28 9.08
CA LEU A 171 0.79 2.26 10.11
C LEU A 171 2.11 1.94 10.81
N ALA A 172 2.38 0.66 11.12
CA ALA A 172 3.63 0.27 11.75
C ALA A 172 3.92 -1.23 11.61
N LEU A 173 5.19 -1.57 11.75
CA LEU A 173 5.70 -2.93 11.91
C LEU A 173 6.38 -3.07 13.27
N SER A 174 6.27 -4.24 13.89
CA SER A 174 6.88 -4.55 15.18
C SER A 174 7.78 -5.77 15.12
N ALA A 175 8.83 -5.80 15.94
CA ALA A 175 9.60 -7.03 16.12
C ALA A 175 8.73 -8.18 16.72
N ARG A 176 7.62 -7.83 17.39
CA ARG A 176 6.66 -8.78 18.01
C ARG A 176 5.45 -8.97 17.11
N CYS A 177 4.93 -10.21 17.08
CA CYS A 177 3.72 -10.53 16.33
C CYS A 177 2.48 -10.30 17.19
N TYR A 178 1.71 -9.25 16.88
CA TYR A 178 0.45 -8.92 17.56
C TYR A 178 -0.56 -10.06 17.43
N HIS A 179 -0.64 -10.62 16.23
CA HIS A 179 -1.62 -11.64 15.89
C HIS A 179 -1.33 -12.97 16.64
N ALA A 180 -0.08 -13.41 16.67
CA ALA A 180 0.31 -14.58 17.48
C ALA A 180 -0.01 -14.35 18.96
N ARG A 181 0.31 -13.18 19.51
CA ARG A 181 0.04 -12.83 20.90
C ARG A 181 -1.46 -12.86 21.22
N ALA A 182 -2.31 -12.34 20.34
CA ALA A 182 -3.76 -12.34 20.52
C ALA A 182 -4.33 -13.76 20.65
N HIS A 183 -3.68 -14.74 20.01
CA HIS A 183 -4.04 -16.16 20.11
C HIS A 183 -3.23 -16.95 21.14
N GLY A 184 -2.47 -16.29 22.03
CA GLY A 184 -1.66 -16.95 23.05
C GLY A 184 -0.46 -17.74 22.50
N LEU A 185 -0.03 -17.44 21.27
CA LEU A 185 1.09 -18.09 20.59
C LEU A 185 2.37 -17.25 20.65
N HIS A 186 3.52 -17.93 20.59
CA HIS A 186 4.82 -17.26 20.39
C HIS A 186 5.03 -16.93 18.90
N LYS A 187 5.81 -15.89 18.58
CA LYS A 187 6.11 -15.49 17.18
C LYS A 187 6.71 -16.64 16.38
N ASP A 188 7.68 -17.34 16.95
CA ASP A 188 8.40 -18.42 16.26
C ASP A 188 7.47 -19.61 15.96
N GLY A 189 6.58 -19.94 16.91
CA GLY A 189 5.56 -20.97 16.79
C GLY A 189 4.17 -20.42 16.44
N CYS A 190 4.07 -19.35 15.65
CA CYS A 190 2.79 -18.68 15.40
C CYS A 190 1.81 -19.49 14.54
N GLN A 191 2.26 -20.58 13.92
CA GLN A 191 1.44 -21.45 13.05
C GLN A 191 0.72 -20.71 11.93
N TYR A 192 1.28 -19.56 11.49
CA TYR A 192 0.70 -18.70 10.45
C TYR A 192 -0.73 -18.24 10.76
N VAL A 193 -1.12 -18.17 12.05
CA VAL A 193 -2.50 -17.88 12.52
C VAL A 193 -3.12 -16.61 11.91
N CYS A 194 -2.30 -15.70 11.40
CA CYS A 194 -2.72 -14.52 10.66
C CYS A 194 -3.40 -14.80 9.31
N ASP A 195 -3.45 -16.05 8.84
CA ASP A 195 -4.26 -16.46 7.69
C ASP A 195 -5.77 -16.46 7.98
N LYS A 196 -6.17 -16.52 9.25
CA LYS A 196 -7.58 -16.52 9.66
C LYS A 196 -8.31 -15.21 9.38
N ASP A 197 -7.56 -14.11 9.29
CA ASP A 197 -8.10 -12.77 9.09
C ASP A 197 -7.55 -12.17 7.79
N PRO A 198 -8.18 -12.49 6.64
CA PRO A 198 -7.67 -12.13 5.32
C PRO A 198 -7.59 -10.62 5.08
N ASP A 199 -8.36 -9.81 5.81
CA ASP A 199 -8.28 -8.35 5.78
C ASP A 199 -7.83 -7.74 7.13
N GLY A 200 -7.18 -8.56 7.97
CA GLY A 200 -6.66 -8.17 9.28
C GLY A 200 -7.67 -8.33 10.41
N MET A 201 -7.18 -8.78 11.58
CA MET A 201 -7.98 -8.96 12.79
C MET A 201 -8.30 -7.59 13.38
N PRO A 202 -9.58 -7.25 13.65
CA PRO A 202 -9.92 -5.99 14.30
C PRO A 202 -9.35 -5.92 15.72
N VAL A 203 -8.95 -4.72 16.12
CA VAL A 203 -8.49 -4.41 17.46
C VAL A 203 -9.24 -3.18 17.96
N ASP A 204 -9.94 -3.37 19.07
CA ASP A 204 -10.77 -2.34 19.67
C ASP A 204 -10.00 -1.57 20.76
N THR A 205 -10.44 -0.34 21.03
CA THR A 205 -10.02 0.39 22.22
C THR A 205 -10.56 -0.27 23.49
N LEU A 206 -10.09 0.16 24.66
CA LEU A 206 -10.67 -0.27 25.94
C LEU A 206 -12.14 0.12 26.09
N ASP A 207 -12.55 1.19 25.40
CA ASP A 207 -13.93 1.68 25.36
C ASP A 207 -14.77 0.98 24.27
N GLY A 208 -14.21 -0.01 23.56
CA GLY A 208 -14.89 -0.85 22.57
C GLY A 208 -15.03 -0.22 21.19
N GLU A 209 -14.27 0.84 20.88
CA GLU A 209 -14.28 1.47 19.56
C GLU A 209 -13.32 0.74 18.61
N GLU A 210 -13.78 0.44 17.41
CA GLU A 210 -12.94 -0.15 16.36
C GLU A 210 -11.83 0.83 15.97
N PHE A 211 -10.57 0.45 16.18
CA PHE A 211 -9.45 1.39 16.07
C PHE A 211 -8.40 0.96 15.05
N LEU A 212 -7.91 -0.28 15.17
CA LEU A 212 -6.86 -0.82 14.31
C LEU A 212 -7.26 -2.16 13.72
N ALA A 213 -6.50 -2.60 12.72
CA ALA A 213 -6.45 -3.99 12.31
C ALA A 213 -5.01 -4.52 12.43
N VAL A 214 -4.86 -5.81 12.71
CA VAL A 214 -3.55 -6.46 12.82
C VAL A 214 -3.46 -7.72 11.98
N ASN A 215 -2.34 -7.86 11.26
CA ASN A 215 -2.05 -9.09 10.53
C ASN A 215 -0.56 -9.44 10.66
N GLY A 216 -0.26 -10.42 11.52
CA GLY A 216 1.11 -10.76 11.88
C GLY A 216 1.78 -9.68 12.74
N ILE A 217 2.88 -9.12 12.25
CA ILE A 217 3.67 -8.09 12.95
C ILE A 217 3.23 -6.65 12.66
N GLN A 218 2.33 -6.46 11.70
CA GLN A 218 1.89 -5.13 11.28
C GLN A 218 0.63 -4.68 12.01
N THR A 219 0.54 -3.38 12.19
CA THR A 219 -0.68 -2.65 12.53
C THR A 219 -1.12 -1.81 11.34
N LEU A 220 -2.40 -1.87 11.05
CA LEU A 220 -3.07 -1.15 9.97
C LEU A 220 -4.20 -0.29 10.56
N SER A 221 -4.66 0.70 9.81
CA SER A 221 -5.90 1.40 10.17
C SER A 221 -7.10 0.45 10.19
N HIS A 222 -8.05 0.69 11.10
CA HIS A 222 -9.36 0.05 11.01
C HIS A 222 -10.17 0.54 9.79
N SER A 223 -10.10 1.83 9.47
CA SER A 223 -10.74 2.39 8.28
C SER A 223 -9.95 2.08 7.00
N ILE A 224 -10.59 2.29 5.85
CA ILE A 224 -9.93 2.36 4.55
C ILE A 224 -9.75 3.81 4.14
N VAL A 225 -8.59 4.16 3.60
CA VAL A 225 -8.42 5.48 2.99
C VAL A 225 -9.31 5.59 1.75
N GLU A 226 -9.98 6.73 1.58
CA GLU A 226 -10.91 7.00 0.49
C GLU A 226 -10.75 8.47 0.06
N LEU A 227 -9.93 8.70 -0.97
CA LEU A 227 -9.59 10.04 -1.48
C LEU A 227 -10.26 10.41 -2.82
N SER A 228 -11.45 9.86 -3.13
CA SER A 228 -12.10 10.05 -4.43
C SER A 228 -12.52 11.50 -4.68
N ALA A 229 -12.80 12.26 -3.62
CA ALA A 229 -13.14 13.68 -3.74
C ALA A 229 -11.89 14.57 -3.90
N GLU A 230 -10.73 14.05 -3.53
CA GLU A 230 -9.45 14.76 -3.49
C GLU A 230 -8.59 14.50 -4.75
N ILE A 231 -9.04 13.66 -5.68
CA ILE A 231 -8.27 13.31 -6.90
C ILE A 231 -7.85 14.53 -7.72
N ASP A 232 -8.77 15.47 -7.98
CA ASP A 232 -8.44 16.66 -8.78
C ASP A 232 -7.37 17.52 -8.07
N GLU A 233 -7.49 17.68 -6.75
CA GLU A 233 -6.52 18.44 -5.94
C GLU A 233 -5.14 17.75 -5.91
N LEU A 234 -5.10 16.42 -5.81
CA LEU A 234 -3.85 15.65 -5.88
C LEU A 234 -3.18 15.76 -7.26
N LEU A 235 -3.96 15.69 -8.34
CA LEU A 235 -3.45 15.88 -9.71
C LEU A 235 -2.88 17.29 -9.91
N GLU A 236 -3.57 18.32 -9.40
CA GLU A 236 -3.11 19.71 -9.45
C GLU A 236 -1.81 19.93 -8.68
N MET A 237 -1.59 19.20 -7.57
CA MET A 237 -0.32 19.20 -6.84
C MET A 237 0.84 18.54 -7.62
N GLY A 238 0.57 17.85 -8.72
CA GLY A 238 1.58 17.12 -9.48
C GLY A 238 1.80 15.68 -9.02
N ILE A 239 0.86 15.10 -8.25
CA ILE A 239 0.87 13.67 -7.96
C ILE A 239 0.49 12.91 -9.23
N THR A 240 1.35 11.96 -9.63
CA THR A 240 1.19 11.21 -10.89
C THR A 240 0.82 9.75 -10.68
N ARG A 241 0.89 9.25 -9.44
CA ARG A 241 0.60 7.85 -9.12
C ARG A 241 -0.37 7.71 -7.94
N PHE A 242 -1.25 6.73 -8.05
CA PHE A 242 -2.35 6.51 -7.11
C PHE A 242 -2.40 5.03 -6.74
N ARG A 243 -2.11 4.72 -5.47
CA ARG A 243 -1.97 3.35 -4.96
C ARG A 243 -3.28 2.82 -4.38
N LEU A 244 -3.63 1.61 -4.76
CA LEU A 244 -4.70 0.80 -4.19
C LEU A 244 -4.09 -0.30 -3.33
N SER A 245 -4.43 -0.38 -2.04
CA SER A 245 -3.99 -1.47 -1.17
C SER A 245 -4.89 -2.70 -1.37
N PRO A 246 -4.33 -3.91 -1.63
CA PRO A 246 -5.12 -5.13 -1.83
C PRO A 246 -5.96 -5.54 -0.62
N HIS A 247 -7.18 -6.00 -0.89
CA HIS A 247 -8.14 -6.55 0.08
C HIS A 247 -8.91 -7.72 -0.53
N ARG A 248 -9.51 -8.58 0.29
CA ARG A 248 -10.30 -9.74 -0.17
C ARG A 248 -11.72 -9.34 -0.60
N ILE A 249 -11.77 -8.44 -1.57
CA ILE A 249 -12.95 -7.86 -2.18
C ILE A 249 -12.77 -7.81 -3.70
N ASP A 250 -13.77 -7.28 -4.42
CA ASP A 250 -13.64 -7.05 -5.87
C ASP A 250 -12.71 -5.86 -6.17
N MET A 251 -11.40 -6.10 -6.11
CA MET A 251 -10.39 -5.09 -6.38
C MET A 251 -10.38 -4.63 -7.85
N ALA A 252 -10.89 -5.43 -8.79
CA ALA A 252 -11.05 -4.99 -10.18
C ALA A 252 -12.14 -3.92 -10.29
N ALA A 253 -13.27 -4.10 -9.60
CA ALA A 253 -14.31 -3.07 -9.51
C ALA A 253 -13.79 -1.77 -8.86
N ILE A 254 -13.02 -1.88 -7.78
CA ILE A 254 -12.36 -0.73 -7.16
C ILE A 254 -11.42 -0.04 -8.15
N ALA A 255 -10.54 -0.79 -8.84
CA ALA A 255 -9.63 -0.22 -9.83
C ALA A 255 -10.36 0.47 -10.99
N HIS A 256 -11.50 -0.05 -11.44
CA HIS A 256 -12.34 0.62 -12.45
C HIS A 256 -12.92 1.96 -11.96
N VAL A 257 -13.33 2.05 -10.70
CA VAL A 257 -13.79 3.32 -10.12
C VAL A 257 -12.67 4.36 -10.16
N TRP A 258 -11.50 4.01 -9.64
CA TRP A 258 -10.35 4.93 -9.61
C TRP A 258 -9.84 5.29 -11.00
N ARG A 259 -9.81 4.33 -11.92
CA ARG A 259 -9.46 4.61 -13.32
C ARG A 259 -10.42 5.62 -13.92
N GLY A 260 -11.73 5.43 -13.71
CA GLY A 260 -12.75 6.36 -14.16
C GLY A 260 -12.52 7.77 -13.63
N LEU A 261 -12.23 7.93 -12.34
CA LEU A 261 -11.95 9.23 -11.72
C LEU A 261 -10.72 9.90 -12.34
N LEU A 262 -9.61 9.16 -12.51
CA LEU A 262 -8.38 9.67 -13.13
C LEU A 262 -8.55 10.02 -14.61
N ASP A 263 -9.43 9.31 -15.32
CA ASP A 263 -9.79 9.60 -16.72
C ASP A 263 -10.83 10.74 -16.84
N GLY A 264 -11.18 11.41 -15.74
CA GLY A 264 -12.09 12.55 -15.72
C GLY A 264 -13.59 12.20 -15.68
N LYS A 265 -13.96 10.93 -15.46
CA LYS A 265 -15.36 10.51 -15.24
C LYS A 265 -15.76 10.82 -13.79
N ARG A 266 -16.09 12.08 -13.54
CA ARG A 266 -16.31 12.68 -12.20
C ARG A 266 -17.71 12.44 -11.62
N ASP A 267 -18.26 11.24 -11.72
CA ASP A 267 -19.51 10.87 -11.02
C ASP A 267 -19.18 10.40 -9.59
N LEU A 268 -18.84 11.36 -8.72
CA LEU A 268 -18.42 11.10 -7.34
C LEU A 268 -19.49 10.36 -6.51
N PRO A 269 -20.80 10.69 -6.58
CA PRO A 269 -21.84 9.93 -5.88
C PRO A 269 -21.85 8.45 -6.28
N ARG A 270 -21.74 8.15 -7.57
CA ARG A 270 -21.69 6.76 -8.06
C ARG A 270 -20.41 6.05 -7.64
N ALA A 271 -19.25 6.71 -7.75
CA ALA A 271 -17.96 6.18 -7.32
C ALA A 271 -18.02 5.75 -5.85
N ARG A 272 -18.47 6.64 -4.96
CA ARG A 272 -18.62 6.36 -3.52
C ARG A 272 -19.65 5.28 -3.23
N CYS A 273 -20.74 5.22 -4.00
CA CYS A 273 -21.72 4.14 -3.87
C CYS A 273 -21.10 2.76 -4.15
N ILE A 274 -20.30 2.64 -5.22
CA ILE A 274 -19.61 1.40 -5.56
C ILE A 274 -18.55 1.07 -4.51
N ILE A 275 -17.71 2.03 -4.12
CA ILE A 275 -16.68 1.82 -3.09
C ILE A 275 -17.31 1.32 -1.79
N LYS A 276 -18.37 1.97 -1.33
CA LYS A 276 -19.09 1.57 -0.10
C LYS A 276 -19.70 0.18 -0.20
N ALA A 277 -20.24 -0.19 -1.37
CA ALA A 277 -20.84 -1.51 -1.56
C ALA A 277 -19.79 -2.62 -1.60
N VAL A 278 -18.65 -2.40 -2.26
CA VAL A 278 -17.59 -3.40 -2.43
C VAL A 278 -16.72 -3.52 -1.18
N ALA A 279 -16.38 -2.40 -0.54
CA ALA A 279 -15.51 -2.34 0.63
C ALA A 279 -16.28 -2.23 1.95
N ALA A 280 -17.39 -2.97 2.08
CA ALA A 280 -18.29 -2.89 3.23
C ALA A 280 -17.70 -3.44 4.56
N PHE A 281 -16.48 -3.98 4.52
CA PHE A 281 -15.78 -4.56 5.68
C PHE A 281 -15.18 -3.51 6.64
N ALA A 282 -15.09 -2.25 6.22
CA ALA A 282 -14.49 -1.16 7.00
C ALA A 282 -15.07 0.20 6.58
N PRO A 283 -15.13 1.18 7.51
CA PRO A 283 -15.56 2.53 7.18
C PRO A 283 -14.50 3.28 6.35
N PRO A 284 -14.91 4.22 5.47
CA PRO A 284 -13.97 5.10 4.79
C PRO A 284 -13.41 6.17 5.72
N SER A 285 -12.20 6.65 5.44
CA SER A 285 -11.62 7.82 6.09
C SER A 285 -10.70 8.61 5.14
N ASN A 286 -10.57 9.90 5.40
CA ASN A 286 -9.64 10.80 4.71
C ASN A 286 -9.03 11.85 5.68
N GLY A 287 -9.17 11.63 6.99
CA GLY A 287 -8.83 12.62 8.00
C GLY A 287 -7.39 13.12 7.92
N TYR A 288 -6.42 12.23 7.69
CA TYR A 288 -5.01 12.63 7.60
C TYR A 288 -4.77 13.68 6.52
N PHE A 289 -5.31 13.47 5.30
CA PHE A 289 -5.21 14.44 4.22
C PHE A 289 -5.71 15.83 4.64
N HIS A 290 -6.80 15.88 5.42
CA HIS A 290 -7.41 17.11 5.92
C HIS A 290 -6.77 17.65 7.22
N GLY A 291 -5.67 17.06 7.71
CA GLY A 291 -5.02 17.47 8.96
C GLY A 291 -5.86 17.14 10.21
N ARG A 292 -6.68 16.09 10.12
CA ARG A 292 -7.62 15.60 11.15
C ARG A 292 -7.20 14.19 11.60
N PRO A 293 -7.76 13.65 12.71
CA PRO A 293 -7.53 12.26 13.09
C PRO A 293 -7.79 11.31 11.92
N GLY A 294 -6.88 10.38 11.65
CA GLY A 294 -6.88 9.57 10.43
C GLY A 294 -8.10 8.66 10.22
N ALA A 295 -8.83 8.35 11.29
CA ALA A 295 -10.08 7.58 11.24
C ALA A 295 -11.31 8.42 10.86
N GLU A 296 -11.21 9.75 10.86
CA GLU A 296 -12.34 10.63 10.49
C GLU A 296 -12.56 10.63 8.96
N MET A 297 -13.84 10.69 8.57
CA MET A 297 -14.26 11.01 7.21
C MET A 297 -14.73 12.46 7.16
N ILE A 298 -14.01 13.29 6.41
CA ILE A 298 -14.30 14.68 6.15
C ILE A 298 -15.06 14.79 4.84
N ILE A 299 -16.32 15.22 4.94
CA ILE A 299 -17.17 15.56 3.80
C ILE A 299 -17.19 17.08 3.71
N SER A 300 -16.73 17.63 2.60
CA SER A 300 -16.84 19.07 2.31
C SER A 300 -18.32 19.50 2.41
N GLY A 301 -18.67 20.16 3.52
CA GLY A 301 -20.01 20.70 3.77
C GLY A 301 -20.70 20.31 5.09
N GLN A 302 -20.26 19.28 5.83
CA GLN A 302 -20.79 18.98 7.18
C GLN A 302 -19.94 17.91 7.88
N ALA A 303 -19.41 18.24 9.05
CA ALA A 303 -18.87 17.23 9.97
C ALA A 303 -20.04 16.39 10.49
N LEU A 304 -20.20 15.17 9.97
CA LEU A 304 -21.03 14.16 10.64
C LEU A 304 -20.28 13.74 11.90
N ARG A 305 -20.68 14.32 13.04
CA ARG A 305 -20.36 13.72 14.34
C ARG A 305 -21.20 12.45 14.43
N ASN A 306 -20.56 11.30 14.48
CA ASN A 306 -21.20 10.06 14.87
C ASN A 306 -21.76 10.26 16.29
N SER A 307 -23.09 10.21 16.38
CA SER A 307 -23.84 10.04 17.62
C SER A 307 -24.10 8.57 17.87
#